data_AF-A0A060VDT6-F1
#
_entry.id   AF-A0A060VDT6-F1
#
_cell.length_a   1.000
_cell.length_b   1.000
_cell.length_c   1.000
_cell.angle_alpha   90.00
_cell.angle_beta   90.00
_cell.angle_gamma   90.00
#
_symmetry.space_group_name_H-M   'P 1'
#
loop_
_entity.id
_entity.type
_entity.pdbx_description
1 polymer ?
#
loop_
_entity_poly.entity_id
_entity_poly.type
_entity_poly.pdbx_seq_one_letter_code
_entity_poly.pdbx_strand_id
1 'polypeptide(L)'
;MKQARIEWQGQVRDVLVNERDQVRLDDGTVLKEGEFRWLPPADGTLFALGLNYADHASELEFKPPTEPLVFIKAPNTFTGHQQQSVRPDNVEYMHYEAELVVVIGKTARRVSEAEAMDYVAGYTVCNDYAIRDYLENYYRPNLRVKSRDTLTPI
;
A
#
# COMPACT_ATOMS: atom_id res chain seq x y z
N MET A 1 -12.11 15.11 4.37
CA MET A 1 -12.86 14.41 3.31
C MET A 1 -11.92 13.39 2.68
N LYS A 2 -12.35 12.14 2.48
CA LYS A 2 -11.50 11.08 1.92
C LYS A 2 -11.50 11.20 0.39
N GLN A 3 -10.35 10.96 -0.25
CA GLN A 3 -10.23 10.85 -1.70
C GLN A 3 -10.07 9.38 -2.07
N ALA A 4 -10.58 8.99 -3.22
CA ALA A 4 -10.41 7.65 -3.74
C ALA A 4 -10.36 7.67 -5.27
N ARG A 5 -9.92 6.55 -5.84
CA ARG A 5 -9.90 6.32 -7.28
C ARG A 5 -10.78 5.11 -7.59
N ILE A 6 -11.62 5.25 -8.60
CA ILE A 6 -12.55 4.20 -9.03
C ILE A 6 -12.48 4.01 -10.54
N GLU A 7 -12.91 2.84 -11.01
CA GLU A 7 -13.33 2.63 -12.39
C GLU A 7 -14.85 2.54 -12.42
N TRP A 8 -15.49 3.43 -13.17
CA TRP A 8 -16.93 3.47 -13.35
C TRP A 8 -17.25 3.63 -14.82
N GLN A 9 -18.07 2.75 -15.38
CA GLN A 9 -18.42 2.72 -16.81
C GLN A 9 -17.18 2.68 -17.73
N GLY A 10 -16.13 1.96 -17.33
CA GLY A 10 -14.88 1.82 -18.08
C GLY A 10 -13.96 3.05 -18.03
N GLN A 11 -14.25 4.02 -17.17
CA GLN A 11 -13.43 5.22 -16.99
C GLN A 11 -12.87 5.29 -15.58
N VAL A 12 -11.57 5.58 -15.48
CA VAL A 12 -10.91 5.88 -14.21
C VAL A 12 -11.29 7.29 -13.76
N ARG A 13 -11.68 7.44 -12.49
CA ARG A 13 -12.09 8.71 -11.89
C ARG A 13 -11.52 8.85 -10.49
N ASP A 14 -11.06 10.05 -10.17
CA ASP A 14 -10.84 10.47 -8.80
C ASP A 14 -12.16 11.00 -8.22
N VAL A 15 -12.48 10.58 -7.00
CA VAL A 15 -13.78 10.84 -6.36
C VAL A 15 -13.61 11.18 -4.89
N LEU A 16 -14.63 11.81 -4.32
CA LEU A 16 -14.70 12.08 -2.90
C LEU A 16 -15.56 11.04 -2.20
N VAL A 17 -15.09 10.55 -1.06
CA VAL A 17 -15.83 9.66 -0.18
C VAL A 17 -16.29 10.47 1.03
N ASN A 18 -17.61 10.49 1.24
CA ASN A 18 -18.24 11.26 2.31
C ASN A 18 -18.12 10.55 3.68
N GLU A 19 -18.63 11.18 4.74
CA GLU A 19 -18.57 10.64 6.11
C GLU A 19 -19.42 9.37 6.32
N ARG A 20 -20.26 9.00 5.36
CA ARG A 20 -21.05 7.76 5.34
C ARG A 20 -20.42 6.71 4.42
N ASP A 21 -19.14 6.89 4.06
CA ASP A 21 -18.37 6.03 3.15
C ASP A 21 -19.00 5.84 1.76
N GLN A 22 -19.71 6.86 1.26
CA GLN A 22 -20.33 6.84 -0.07
C GLN A 22 -19.47 7.60 -1.08
N VAL A 23 -19.34 7.02 -2.27
CA VAL A 23 -18.67 7.64 -3.42
C VAL A 23 -19.55 8.71 -4.04
N ARG A 24 -19.00 9.92 -4.17
CA ARG A 24 -19.67 11.08 -4.77
C ARG A 24 -18.88 11.60 -5.97
N LEU A 25 -19.58 11.79 -7.08
CA LEU A 25 -19.08 12.43 -8.30
C LEU A 25 -19.12 13.96 -8.18
N ASP A 26 -18.40 14.65 -9.08
CA ASP A 26 -18.30 16.11 -9.12
C ASP A 26 -19.66 16.81 -9.27
N ASP A 27 -20.60 16.19 -9.98
CA ASP A 27 -21.96 16.68 -10.19
C ASP A 27 -22.90 16.48 -8.98
N GLY A 28 -22.41 15.83 -7.92
CA GLY A 28 -23.18 15.52 -6.71
C GLY A 28 -23.83 14.14 -6.70
N THR A 29 -23.77 13.39 -7.80
CA THR A 29 -24.29 12.01 -7.86
C THR A 29 -23.57 11.12 -6.87
N VAL A 30 -24.34 10.30 -6.14
CA VAL A 30 -23.81 9.30 -5.21
C VAL A 30 -23.94 7.93 -5.85
N LEU A 31 -22.82 7.22 -5.99
CA LEU A 31 -22.79 5.86 -6.52
C LEU A 31 -23.05 4.84 -5.42
N LYS A 32 -23.70 3.73 -5.77
CA LYS A 32 -23.91 2.59 -4.88
C LYS A 32 -22.75 1.60 -5.02
N GLU A 33 -22.49 0.86 -3.95
CA GLU A 33 -21.54 -0.25 -3.97
C GLU A 33 -21.90 -1.24 -5.09
N GLY A 34 -20.88 -1.75 -5.79
CA GLY A 34 -21.05 -2.64 -6.94
C GLY A 34 -21.36 -1.94 -8.27
N GLU A 35 -21.65 -0.63 -8.31
CA GLU A 35 -21.76 0.11 -9.57
C GLU A 35 -20.40 0.45 -10.19
N PHE A 36 -19.35 0.44 -9.37
CA PHE A 36 -17.98 0.81 -9.72
C PHE A 36 -16.99 -0.19 -9.11
N ARG A 37 -15.74 -0.10 -9.55
CA ARG A 37 -14.62 -0.89 -9.04
C ARG A 37 -13.63 0.03 -8.33
N TRP A 38 -13.26 -0.28 -7.10
CA TRP A 38 -12.20 0.44 -6.39
C TRP A 38 -10.84 0.19 -7.06
N LEU A 39 -10.07 1.26 -7.19
CA LEU A 39 -8.68 1.22 -7.63
C LEU A 39 -7.76 1.66 -6.48
N PRO A 40 -6.46 1.34 -6.54
CA PRO A 40 -5.47 1.95 -5.66
C PRO A 40 -5.61 3.48 -5.65
N PRO A 41 -5.57 4.12 -4.46
CA PRO A 41 -5.84 5.56 -4.33
C PRO A 41 -4.71 6.44 -4.91
N ALA A 42 -3.55 5.87 -5.19
CA ALA A 42 -2.41 6.53 -5.79
C ALA A 42 -1.64 5.56 -6.72
N ASP A 43 -0.87 6.12 -7.64
CA ASP A 43 0.10 5.39 -8.46
C ASP A 43 1.54 5.81 -8.13
N GLY A 44 2.51 5.15 -8.77
CA GLY A 44 3.94 5.42 -8.58
C GLY A 44 4.70 4.24 -7.98
N THR A 45 5.87 4.53 -7.42
CA THR A 45 6.73 3.54 -6.77
C THR A 45 6.49 3.53 -5.27
N LEU A 46 6.15 2.37 -4.71
CA LEU A 46 5.99 2.22 -3.27
C LEU A 46 7.30 1.73 -2.66
N PHE A 47 7.80 2.49 -1.69
CA PHE A 47 8.91 2.10 -0.83
C PHE A 47 8.33 1.65 0.51
N ALA A 48 8.69 0.44 0.94
CA ALA A 48 8.26 -0.14 2.20
C ALA A 48 9.45 -0.25 3.17
N LEU A 49 9.15 -0.21 4.47
CA LEU A 49 10.15 -0.25 5.54
C LEU A 49 10.04 -1.57 6.30
N GLY A 50 11.11 -2.35 6.29
CA GLY A 50 11.20 -3.55 7.12
C GLY A 50 11.69 -3.22 8.53
N LEU A 51 11.24 -3.99 9.53
CA LEU A 51 11.68 -3.90 10.93
C LEU A 51 11.48 -2.51 11.56
N ASN A 52 10.40 -1.82 11.19
CA ASN A 52 10.14 -0.42 11.57
C ASN A 52 9.19 -0.24 12.78
N TYR A 53 8.75 -1.34 13.40
CA TYR A 53 8.04 -1.33 14.68
C TYR A 53 8.92 -1.97 15.76
N ALA A 54 9.04 -1.30 16.92
CA ALA A 54 9.93 -1.70 18.00
C ALA A 54 9.67 -3.13 18.50
N ASP A 55 8.39 -3.50 18.62
CA ASP A 55 7.98 -4.82 19.08
C ASP A 55 8.45 -5.92 18.11
N HIS A 56 8.37 -5.68 16.81
CA HIS A 56 8.80 -6.63 15.77
C HIS A 56 10.33 -6.76 15.66
N ALA A 57 11.09 -5.73 16.06
CA ALA A 57 12.55 -5.82 16.15
C ALA A 57 12.99 -6.70 17.33
N SER A 58 12.23 -6.68 18.44
CA SER A 58 12.54 -7.47 19.64
C SER A 58 12.24 -8.96 19.50
N GLU A 59 11.26 -9.35 18.68
CA GLU A 59 10.84 -10.74 18.44
C GLU A 59 11.87 -11.58 17.68
N LEU A 60 12.81 -10.96 16.96
CA LEU A 60 13.71 -11.67 16.04
C LEU A 60 15.17 -11.77 16.52
N GLU A 61 15.48 -11.39 17.78
CA GLU A 61 16.87 -11.24 18.27
C GLU A 61 17.76 -10.33 17.38
N PHE A 62 17.15 -9.50 16.52
CA PHE A 62 17.88 -8.55 15.69
C PHE A 62 18.15 -7.27 16.45
N LYS A 63 19.37 -6.75 16.32
CA LYS A 63 19.62 -5.35 16.65
C LYS A 63 18.77 -4.49 15.70
N PRO A 64 17.99 -3.52 16.22
CA PRO A 64 17.26 -2.59 15.37
C PRO A 64 18.20 -1.99 14.33
N PRO A 65 17.79 -1.88 13.06
CA PRO A 65 18.68 -1.35 12.05
C PRO A 65 18.96 0.13 12.36
N THR A 66 20.22 0.56 12.20
CA THR A 66 20.63 1.96 12.43
C THR A 66 20.24 2.88 11.29
N GLU A 67 19.86 2.31 10.14
CA GLU A 67 19.33 3.00 8.97
C GLU A 67 18.07 2.25 8.50
N PRO A 68 17.08 2.92 7.90
CA PRO A 68 15.86 2.25 7.46
C PRO A 68 16.13 1.14 6.43
N LEU A 69 15.61 -0.06 6.68
CA LEU A 69 15.64 -1.16 5.71
C LEU A 69 14.53 -0.94 4.67
N VAL A 70 14.89 -0.43 3.50
CA VAL A 70 13.93 -0.10 2.43
C VAL A 70 13.88 -1.20 1.38
N PHE A 71 12.68 -1.55 0.92
CA PHE A 71 12.46 -2.36 -0.28
C PHE A 71 11.32 -1.78 -1.13
N ILE A 72 11.23 -2.22 -2.39
CA ILE A 72 10.26 -1.69 -3.36
C ILE A 72 9.13 -2.69 -3.59
N LYS A 73 7.90 -2.17 -3.60
CA LYS A 73 6.74 -2.86 -4.17
C LYS A 73 6.45 -2.29 -5.56
N ALA A 74 6.44 -3.18 -6.56
CA ALA A 74 6.21 -2.79 -7.94
C ALA A 74 4.73 -2.44 -8.19
N PRO A 75 4.39 -1.59 -9.18
CA PRO A 75 3.01 -1.15 -9.43
C PRO A 75 2.01 -2.29 -9.67
N ASN A 76 2.43 -3.40 -10.27
CA ASN A 76 1.58 -4.58 -10.51
C ASN A 76 1.11 -5.26 -9.22
N THR A 77 1.76 -4.99 -8.08
CA THR A 77 1.39 -5.57 -6.80
C THR A 77 0.15 -4.89 -6.19
N PHE A 78 -0.16 -3.66 -6.59
CA PHE A 78 -1.22 -2.86 -5.98
C PHE A 78 -2.59 -3.42 -6.33
N THR A 79 -3.51 -3.37 -5.37
CA THR A 79 -4.87 -3.90 -5.53
C THR A 79 -5.83 -3.04 -4.74
N GLY A 80 -6.90 -2.57 -5.40
CA GLY A 80 -7.86 -1.69 -4.75
C GLY A 80 -8.72 -2.41 -3.71
N HIS A 81 -9.49 -1.63 -2.95
CA HIS A 81 -10.44 -2.15 -1.97
C HIS A 81 -11.45 -3.16 -2.57
N GLN A 82 -11.80 -4.21 -1.82
CA GLN A 82 -12.70 -5.30 -2.25
C GLN A 82 -12.28 -6.04 -3.54
N GLN A 83 -11.06 -5.83 -4.03
CA GLN A 83 -10.50 -6.61 -5.12
C GLN A 83 -9.84 -7.89 -4.59
N GLN A 84 -9.53 -8.83 -5.48
CA GLN A 84 -9.00 -10.14 -5.12
C GLN A 84 -7.46 -10.13 -5.03
N SER A 85 -6.95 -10.71 -3.95
CA SER A 85 -5.53 -11.06 -3.80
C SER A 85 -5.32 -12.55 -4.07
N VAL A 86 -4.28 -12.88 -4.82
CA VAL A 86 -3.93 -14.25 -5.19
C VAL A 86 -2.92 -14.82 -4.20
N ARG A 87 -3.34 -15.86 -3.48
CA ARG A 87 -2.41 -16.74 -2.75
C ARG A 87 -1.88 -17.81 -3.71
N PRO A 88 -0.56 -17.99 -3.84
CA PRO A 88 -0.01 -19.07 -4.67
C PRO A 88 -0.37 -20.46 -4.13
N ASP A 89 -0.43 -21.43 -5.03
CA ASP A 89 -0.60 -22.83 -4.65
C ASP A 89 0.61 -23.34 -3.85
N ASN A 90 0.36 -24.33 -2.98
CA ASN A 90 1.39 -25.07 -2.25
C ASN A 90 2.31 -24.20 -1.37
N VAL A 91 1.81 -23.06 -0.87
CA VAL A 91 2.48 -22.29 0.19
C VAL A 91 1.76 -22.53 1.52
N GLU A 92 2.52 -22.62 2.59
CA GLU A 92 2.02 -22.77 3.96
C GLU A 92 1.88 -21.40 4.63
N TYR A 93 2.88 -20.52 4.49
CA TYR A 93 2.96 -19.25 5.19
C TYR A 93 2.85 -18.04 4.22
N MET A 94 1.64 -17.48 4.12
CA MET A 94 1.40 -16.15 3.55
C MET A 94 0.80 -15.27 4.64
N HIS A 95 1.54 -14.26 5.08
CA HIS A 95 1.17 -13.39 6.20
C HIS A 95 0.70 -12.03 5.70
N TYR A 96 -0.35 -11.50 6.31
CA TYR A 96 -0.74 -10.11 6.16
C TYR A 96 0.16 -9.22 7.04
N GLU A 97 0.39 -8.00 6.59
CA GLU A 97 1.16 -6.98 7.32
C GLU A 97 0.43 -5.64 7.12
N ALA A 98 -0.31 -5.21 8.15
CA ALA A 98 -1.12 -4.00 8.07
C ALA A 98 -0.24 -2.77 8.30
N GLU A 99 -0.15 -1.89 7.31
CA GLU A 99 0.80 -0.79 7.32
C GLU A 99 0.12 0.56 7.05
N LEU A 100 0.64 1.61 7.68
CA LEU A 100 0.35 3.00 7.31
C LEU A 100 1.13 3.35 6.05
N VAL A 101 0.45 3.89 5.04
CA VAL A 101 1.07 4.40 3.84
C VAL A 101 1.05 5.92 3.85
N VAL A 102 2.21 6.52 3.60
CA VAL A 102 2.36 7.97 3.37
C VAL A 102 2.33 8.24 1.87
N VAL A 103 1.38 9.05 1.41
CA VAL A 103 1.27 9.44 0.00
C VAL A 103 2.01 10.76 -0.22
N ILE A 104 3.04 10.74 -1.06
CA ILE A 104 3.85 11.92 -1.37
C ILE A 104 3.19 12.74 -2.48
N GLY A 105 2.92 14.02 -2.21
CA GLY A 105 2.20 14.92 -3.13
C GLY A 105 3.08 15.85 -3.95
N LYS A 106 4.37 15.96 -3.61
CA LYS A 106 5.30 16.92 -4.23
C LYS A 106 6.62 16.25 -4.52
N THR A 107 7.26 16.59 -5.64
CA THR A 107 8.62 16.14 -5.94
C THR A 107 9.58 16.61 -4.84
N ALA A 108 10.29 15.67 -4.22
CA ALA A 108 11.17 15.91 -3.10
C ALA A 108 12.61 15.49 -3.43
N ARG A 109 13.59 16.25 -2.93
CA ARG A 109 15.01 15.88 -2.98
C ARG A 109 15.77 16.55 -1.85
N ARG A 110 16.51 15.78 -1.03
CA ARG A 110 17.28 16.29 0.12
C ARG A 110 16.44 17.14 1.09
N VAL A 111 15.20 16.71 1.34
CA VAL A 111 14.27 17.36 2.27
C VAL A 111 14.71 17.08 3.70
N SER A 112 14.71 18.09 4.56
CA SER A 112 15.01 17.92 5.98
C SER A 112 13.84 17.26 6.73
N GLU A 113 14.09 16.64 7.88
CA GLU A 113 13.03 16.05 8.70
C GLU A 113 11.94 17.06 9.07
N ALA A 114 12.34 18.30 9.41
CA ALA A 114 11.41 19.36 9.78
C ALA A 114 10.46 19.78 8.65
N GLU A 115 10.89 19.63 7.39
CA GLU A 115 10.10 19.99 6.20
C GLU A 115 9.36 18.77 5.61
N ALA A 116 9.61 17.55 6.10
CA ALA A 116 9.12 16.32 5.47
C ALA A 116 7.58 16.31 5.31
N MET A 117 6.88 16.81 6.32
CA MET A 117 5.42 16.85 6.34
C MET A 117 4.81 17.78 5.29
N ASP A 118 5.55 18.78 4.81
CA ASP A 118 5.08 19.70 3.76
C ASP A 118 4.96 19.03 2.38
N TYR A 119 5.54 17.83 2.22
CA TYR A 119 5.52 17.03 0.99
C TYR A 119 4.47 15.92 1.01
N VAL A 120 3.81 15.69 2.13
CA VAL A 120 2.78 14.64 2.29
C VAL A 120 1.43 15.15 1.77
N ALA A 121 0.83 14.43 0.82
CA ALA A 121 -0.53 14.69 0.35
C ALA A 121 -1.60 14.10 1.28
N GLY A 122 -1.27 13.01 1.95
CA GLY A 122 -2.16 12.32 2.87
C GLY A 122 -1.66 10.93 3.24
N TYR A 123 -2.56 10.14 3.77
CA TYR A 123 -2.29 8.78 4.24
C TYR A 123 -3.35 7.82 3.74
N THR A 124 -2.95 6.57 3.53
CA THR A 124 -3.86 5.43 3.33
C THR A 124 -3.35 4.24 4.15
N VAL A 125 -4.03 3.12 4.06
CA VAL A 125 -3.61 1.85 4.65
C VAL A 125 -3.22 0.89 3.53
N CYS A 126 -2.30 -0.03 3.80
CA CYS A 126 -2.11 -1.18 2.93
C CYS A 126 -1.94 -2.47 3.72
N ASN A 127 -2.01 -3.58 2.99
CA ASN A 127 -1.61 -4.89 3.46
C ASN A 127 -0.39 -5.38 2.67
N ASP A 128 0.79 -5.37 3.26
CA ASP A 128 2.04 -5.80 2.63
C ASP A 128 2.26 -7.32 2.77
N TYR A 129 1.47 -8.09 2.02
CA TYR A 129 1.54 -9.55 2.09
C TYR A 129 2.97 -10.08 1.87
N ALA A 130 3.38 -11.02 2.72
CA ALA A 130 4.64 -11.73 2.62
C ALA A 130 4.40 -13.24 2.47
N ILE A 131 4.87 -13.82 1.37
CA ILE A 131 4.89 -15.28 1.20
C ILE A 131 6.20 -15.81 1.79
N ARG A 132 6.15 -16.17 3.08
CA ARG A 132 7.33 -16.48 3.90
C ARG A 132 8.04 -17.76 3.44
N ASP A 133 7.33 -18.71 2.83
CA ASP A 133 7.91 -19.91 2.20
C ASP A 133 8.96 -19.57 1.14
N TYR A 134 8.85 -18.38 0.54
CA TYR A 134 9.77 -17.90 -0.48
C TYR A 134 10.93 -17.10 0.11
N LEU A 135 11.05 -16.98 1.43
CA LEU A 135 12.09 -16.15 2.04
C LEU A 135 13.47 -16.81 1.94
N GLU A 136 14.45 -16.04 1.49
CA GLU A 136 15.87 -16.42 1.46
C GLU A 136 16.71 -15.34 2.15
N ASN A 137 17.98 -15.64 2.42
CA ASN A 137 18.90 -14.68 3.06
C ASN A 137 19.56 -13.70 2.07
N TYR A 138 19.33 -13.85 0.77
CA TYR A 138 19.85 -12.96 -0.26
C TYR A 138 18.84 -11.86 -0.57
N TYR A 139 19.21 -10.57 -0.48
CA TYR A 139 18.30 -9.42 -0.68
C TYR A 139 16.96 -9.52 0.06
N ARG A 140 17.01 -9.61 1.39
CA ARG A 140 15.81 -9.71 2.23
C ARG A 140 15.09 -8.35 2.39
N PRO A 141 13.75 -8.28 2.26
CA PRO A 141 12.88 -9.34 1.76
C PRO A 141 12.97 -9.49 0.23
N ASN A 142 13.00 -10.74 -0.25
CA ASN A 142 13.13 -11.05 -1.68
C ASN A 142 11.93 -10.52 -2.48
N LEU A 143 12.17 -10.14 -3.74
CA LEU A 143 11.10 -9.77 -4.67
C LEU A 143 10.00 -10.85 -4.78
N ARG A 144 10.38 -12.14 -4.77
CA ARG A 144 9.39 -13.22 -4.83
C ARG A 144 8.49 -13.32 -3.59
N VAL A 145 8.93 -12.80 -2.44
CA VAL A 145 8.16 -12.78 -1.18
C VAL A 145 7.15 -11.65 -1.18
N LYS A 146 7.55 -10.47 -1.68
CA LYS A 146 6.82 -9.21 -1.50
C LYS A 146 6.20 -8.63 -2.78
N SER A 147 6.79 -8.89 -3.94
CA SER A 147 6.49 -8.19 -5.20
C SER A 147 5.92 -9.11 -6.28
N ARG A 148 4.75 -9.69 -6.00
CA ARG A 148 3.92 -10.43 -6.97
C ARG A 148 2.58 -9.71 -7.16
N ASP A 149 1.90 -10.03 -8.25
CA ASP A 149 0.58 -9.47 -8.55
C ASP A 149 -0.36 -9.60 -7.34
N THR A 150 -1.06 -8.51 -7.03
CA THR A 150 -2.09 -8.44 -5.99
C THR A 150 -1.66 -8.63 -4.52
N LEU A 151 -0.36 -8.62 -4.24
CA LEU A 151 0.18 -8.73 -2.87
C LEU A 151 0.22 -7.42 -2.08
N THR A 152 -0.37 -6.35 -2.61
CA THR A 152 -0.47 -5.06 -1.91
C THR A 152 -1.86 -4.47 -2.04
N PRO A 153 -2.88 -5.00 -1.34
CA PRO A 153 -4.11 -4.26 -1.12
C PRO A 153 -3.80 -2.88 -0.53
N ILE A 154 -4.26 -1.80 -1.18
CA ILE A 154 -3.96 -0.40 -0.84
C ILE A 154 -5.08 0.54 -1.28
#